data_AF-A0A9W6GZ48-F1
#
_entry.id   AF-A0A9W6GZ48-F1
#
_cell.length_a   1.000
_cell.length_b   1.000
_cell.length_c   1.000
_cell.angle_alpha   90.00
_cell.angle_beta   90.00
_cell.angle_gamma   90.00
#
_symmetry.space_group_name_H-M   'P 1'
#
loop_
_entity.id
_entity.type
_entity.pdbx_description
1 polymer ?
#
loop_
_entity_poly.entity_id
_entity_poly.type
_entity_poly.pdbx_seq_one_letter_code
_entity_poly.pdbx_strand_id
1 'polypeptide(L)'
;MQNPNRLKALFAAALTAVPVVAFACATYNANQVSQAIQNSPYASSALQSSSCTWGGASMAESGGNTCSSNGNNFGVLQLTSKNLPAGMTSSQYMALPLQQQVDIWIQQAGPSSQGGAFNTVNGDVGSSIKGYPITSGTAAACAQFGALICSKDLASLNTTGQCPSQGNGGVRATNGTLANGTANLDGNWQSICSWGQVIQKKIDASGCNNGTQTPPTQPTNCPSPTPATGGLMAGAPTSGTSAASAAPLPSTATQPAVASTDVVVSAAQI
;
A
#
# COMPACT_ATOMS: atom_id res chain seq x y z
N MET A 1 -65.02 -26.34 -38.34
CA MET A 1 -63.67 -26.69 -37.85
C MET A 1 -62.68 -25.82 -38.61
N GLN A 2 -61.88 -25.00 -37.92
CA GLN A 2 -60.56 -24.49 -38.36
C GLN A 2 -60.00 -23.58 -37.26
N ASN A 3 -58.71 -23.71 -36.96
CA ASN A 3 -58.03 -23.04 -35.85
C ASN A 3 -56.68 -22.50 -36.37
N PRO A 4 -56.49 -21.17 -36.48
CA PRO A 4 -55.22 -20.60 -36.92
C PRO A 4 -54.28 -20.29 -35.74
N ASN A 5 -53.40 -21.25 -35.48
CA ASN A 5 -52.05 -21.14 -34.91
C ASN A 5 -51.59 -19.76 -34.39
N ARG A 6 -51.43 -19.65 -33.07
CA ARG A 6 -50.61 -18.61 -32.44
C ARG A 6 -49.11 -18.95 -32.60
N LEU A 7 -48.38 -18.24 -33.44
CA LEU A 7 -46.91 -18.22 -33.37
C LEU A 7 -46.48 -17.58 -32.05
N LYS A 8 -45.82 -18.35 -31.19
CA LYS A 8 -45.07 -17.82 -30.04
C LYS A 8 -43.59 -17.78 -30.41
N ALA A 9 -43.05 -16.58 -30.66
CA ALA A 9 -41.62 -16.39 -30.83
C ALA A 9 -40.92 -16.57 -29.47
N LEU A 10 -40.12 -17.63 -29.35
CA LEU A 10 -39.24 -17.84 -28.19
C LEU A 10 -37.97 -17.03 -28.38
N PHE A 11 -37.88 -15.88 -27.72
CA PHE A 11 -36.61 -15.16 -27.56
C PHE A 11 -35.72 -15.95 -26.59
N ALA A 12 -34.78 -16.72 -27.14
CA ALA A 12 -33.72 -17.35 -26.37
C ALA A 12 -32.67 -16.31 -25.99
N ALA A 13 -32.67 -15.87 -24.74
CA ALA A 13 -31.64 -14.98 -24.21
C ALA A 13 -30.31 -15.76 -24.08
N ALA A 14 -29.38 -15.51 -24.99
CA ALA A 14 -28.04 -16.10 -24.93
C ALA A 14 -27.24 -15.45 -23.78
N LEU A 15 -27.10 -16.18 -22.67
CA LEU A 15 -26.22 -15.79 -21.56
C LEU A 15 -24.76 -15.89 -22.02
N THR A 16 -24.17 -14.77 -22.43
CA THR A 16 -22.73 -14.69 -22.70
C THR A 16 -21.97 -14.76 -21.39
N ALA A 17 -21.38 -15.91 -21.09
CA ALA A 17 -20.48 -16.07 -19.95
C ALA A 17 -19.23 -15.21 -20.17
N VAL A 18 -19.16 -14.06 -19.48
CA VAL A 18 -17.94 -13.24 -19.45
C VAL A 18 -16.86 -14.05 -18.72
N PRO A 19 -15.70 -14.32 -19.34
CA PRO A 19 -14.64 -15.05 -18.67
C PRO A 19 -14.12 -14.22 -17.50
N VAL A 20 -14.32 -14.72 -16.28
CA VAL A 20 -13.69 -14.16 -15.09
C VAL A 20 -12.21 -14.52 -15.16
N VAL A 21 -11.40 -13.62 -15.71
CA VAL A 21 -9.95 -13.78 -15.78
C VAL A 21 -9.42 -13.65 -14.35
N ALA A 22 -9.18 -14.79 -13.70
CA ALA A 22 -8.52 -14.83 -12.41
C ALA A 22 -7.07 -14.35 -12.58
N PHE A 23 -6.78 -13.12 -12.18
CA PHE A 23 -5.42 -12.61 -12.18
C PHE A 23 -4.59 -13.41 -11.16
N ALA A 24 -3.59 -14.13 -11.67
CA ALA A 24 -2.64 -14.85 -10.82
C ALA A 24 -1.75 -13.87 -10.06
N CYS A 25 -1.30 -14.27 -8.88
CA CYS A 25 -0.29 -13.58 -8.09
C CYS A 25 0.98 -13.38 -8.91
N ALA A 26 1.46 -12.14 -9.00
CA ALA A 26 2.62 -11.79 -9.79
C ALA A 26 3.63 -11.00 -8.94
N THR A 27 4.90 -11.26 -9.20
CA THR A 27 6.02 -10.52 -8.60
C THR A 27 6.57 -9.54 -9.63
N TYR A 28 6.62 -8.27 -9.24
CA TYR A 28 7.15 -7.17 -10.02
C TYR A 28 8.46 -6.68 -9.39
N ASN A 29 9.32 -6.03 -10.16
CA ASN A 29 10.51 -5.34 -9.63
C ASN A 29 10.21 -3.86 -9.32
N ALA A 30 11.14 -3.18 -8.64
CA ALA A 30 10.99 -1.78 -8.26
C ALA A 30 10.72 -0.84 -9.45
N ASN A 31 11.31 -1.10 -10.62
CA ASN A 31 11.09 -0.31 -11.84
C ASN A 31 9.63 -0.41 -12.31
N GLN A 32 9.07 -1.62 -12.36
CA GLN A 32 7.68 -1.83 -12.75
C GLN A 32 6.70 -1.17 -11.76
N VAL A 33 7.00 -1.20 -10.46
CA VAL A 33 6.18 -0.50 -9.44
C VAL A 33 6.34 1.02 -9.53
N SER A 34 7.55 1.53 -9.75
CA SER A 34 7.80 2.95 -10.03
C SER A 34 7.03 3.43 -11.25
N GLN A 35 7.06 2.68 -12.36
CA GLN A 35 6.28 2.97 -13.56
C GLN A 35 4.78 3.00 -13.28
N ALA A 36 4.26 2.05 -12.50
CA ALA A 36 2.84 2.07 -12.12
C ALA A 36 2.47 3.32 -11.30
N ILE A 37 3.38 3.81 -10.45
CA ILE A 37 3.20 5.08 -9.72
C ILE A 37 3.26 6.28 -10.67
N GLN A 38 4.21 6.32 -11.61
CA GLN A 38 4.32 7.38 -12.62
C GLN A 38 3.08 7.45 -13.52
N ASN A 39 2.55 6.31 -13.92
CA ASN A 39 1.35 6.17 -14.77
C ASN A 39 0.04 6.44 -14.02
N SER A 40 0.05 6.51 -12.69
CA SER A 40 -1.18 6.67 -11.91
C SER A 40 -1.76 8.08 -12.09
N PRO A 41 -3.05 8.22 -12.48
CA PRO A 41 -3.70 9.52 -12.58
C PRO A 41 -3.96 10.17 -11.20
N TYR A 42 -3.71 9.44 -10.12
CA TYR A 42 -3.87 9.91 -8.73
C TYR A 42 -2.54 10.33 -8.09
N ALA A 43 -1.41 10.08 -8.73
CA ALA A 43 -0.10 10.44 -8.19
C ALA A 43 0.12 11.96 -8.29
N SER A 44 0.52 12.57 -7.18
CA SER A 44 1.04 13.95 -7.21
C SER A 44 2.40 13.98 -7.90
N SER A 45 2.80 15.15 -8.42
CA SER A 45 4.13 15.34 -9.02
C SER A 45 5.28 14.96 -8.09
N ALA A 46 5.13 15.18 -6.78
CA ALA A 46 6.09 14.76 -5.75
C ALA A 46 6.14 13.23 -5.56
N LEU A 47 5.02 12.53 -5.75
CA LEU A 47 5.00 11.06 -5.72
C LEU A 47 5.57 10.45 -7.01
N GLN A 48 5.29 11.06 -8.17
CA GLN A 48 5.88 10.66 -9.45
C GLN A 48 7.41 10.85 -9.42
N SER A 49 7.89 12.00 -8.96
CA SER A 49 9.34 12.31 -8.85
C SER A 49 10.07 11.47 -7.79
N SER A 50 9.35 10.90 -6.82
CA SER A 50 9.88 9.94 -5.83
C SER A 50 9.50 8.48 -6.15
N SER A 51 8.98 8.18 -7.34
CA SER A 51 8.41 6.85 -7.64
C SER A 51 9.40 5.69 -7.48
N CYS A 52 10.69 5.86 -7.78
CA CYS A 52 11.72 4.85 -7.49
C CYS A 52 11.94 4.57 -5.99
N THR A 53 11.74 5.56 -5.11
CA THR A 53 11.74 5.35 -3.65
C THR A 53 10.67 4.34 -3.25
N TRP A 54 9.48 4.50 -3.82
CA TRP A 54 8.32 3.64 -3.57
C TRP A 54 8.42 2.29 -4.29
N GLY A 55 9.05 2.25 -5.46
CA GLY A 55 9.50 1.02 -6.09
C GLY A 55 10.40 0.20 -5.15
N GLY A 56 11.45 0.82 -4.58
CA GLY A 56 12.31 0.17 -3.59
C GLY A 56 11.58 -0.21 -2.30
N ALA A 57 10.66 0.62 -1.80
CA ALA A 57 9.81 0.31 -0.66
C ALA A 57 8.97 -0.96 -0.89
N SER A 58 8.35 -1.12 -2.06
CA SER A 58 7.60 -2.35 -2.39
C SER A 58 8.48 -3.62 -2.35
N MET A 59 9.79 -3.51 -2.63
CA MET A 59 10.74 -4.63 -2.50
C MET A 59 11.13 -4.94 -1.04
N ALA A 60 10.94 -3.99 -0.12
CA ALA A 60 11.07 -4.20 1.32
C ALA A 60 9.79 -4.81 1.90
N GLU A 61 8.62 -4.28 1.51
CA GLU A 61 7.30 -4.60 2.05
C GLU A 61 6.71 -5.94 1.57
N SER A 62 6.82 -6.24 0.28
CA SER A 62 6.18 -7.42 -0.33
C SER A 62 7.12 -8.28 -1.18
N GLY A 63 8.37 -7.83 -1.35
CA GLY A 63 9.25 -8.35 -2.41
C GLY A 63 8.68 -8.12 -3.82
N GLY A 64 7.75 -7.17 -3.98
CA GLY A 64 7.05 -6.91 -5.24
C GLY A 64 5.84 -7.81 -5.54
N ASN A 65 5.40 -8.65 -4.59
CA ASN A 65 4.33 -9.63 -4.79
C ASN A 65 2.93 -9.03 -4.58
N THR A 66 2.08 -9.06 -5.61
CA THR A 66 0.68 -8.57 -5.57
C THR A 66 -0.24 -9.37 -4.63
N CYS A 67 0.17 -10.55 -4.19
CA CYS A 67 -0.54 -11.38 -3.20
C CYS A 67 0.17 -11.47 -1.84
N SER A 68 1.16 -10.61 -1.56
CA SER A 68 1.79 -10.59 -0.23
C SER A 68 0.77 -10.20 0.83
N SER A 69 0.75 -10.93 1.96
CA SER A 69 -0.01 -10.53 3.14
C SER A 69 0.67 -10.95 4.43
N ASN A 70 0.61 -10.07 5.42
CA ASN A 70 0.98 -10.35 6.82
C ASN A 70 -0.26 -10.51 7.74
N GLY A 71 -1.45 -10.69 7.16
CA GLY A 71 -2.74 -10.78 7.85
C GLY A 71 -3.47 -9.45 8.02
N ASN A 72 -2.75 -8.32 8.11
CA ASN A 72 -3.34 -6.99 8.26
C ASN A 72 -3.04 -6.05 7.08
N ASN A 73 -1.98 -6.30 6.35
CA ASN A 73 -1.54 -5.54 5.18
C ASN A 73 -1.50 -6.48 3.95
N PHE A 74 -1.71 -5.90 2.76
CA PHE A 74 -1.99 -6.65 1.54
C PHE A 74 -1.30 -6.06 0.30
N GLY A 75 -0.94 -6.93 -0.64
CA GLY A 75 -0.47 -6.56 -1.97
C GLY A 75 0.91 -5.90 -2.03
N VAL A 76 1.21 -5.34 -3.20
CA VAL A 76 2.57 -4.90 -3.59
C VAL A 76 3.17 -3.82 -2.68
N LEU A 77 2.34 -2.90 -2.17
CA LEU A 77 2.72 -1.80 -1.27
C LEU A 77 2.12 -1.96 0.14
N GLN A 78 1.76 -3.19 0.52
CA GLN A 78 1.26 -3.55 1.86
C GLN A 78 0.16 -2.59 2.39
N LEU A 79 -0.87 -2.36 1.59
CA LEU A 79 -2.03 -1.56 1.96
C LEU A 79 -2.73 -2.15 3.20
N THR A 80 -2.92 -1.35 4.23
CA THR A 80 -3.55 -1.78 5.49
C THR A 80 -5.04 -2.07 5.31
N SER A 81 -5.55 -3.09 6.01
CA SER A 81 -6.96 -3.47 6.11
C SER A 81 -7.95 -2.30 6.22
N LYS A 82 -7.66 -1.37 7.14
CA LYS A 82 -8.49 -0.16 7.40
C LYS A 82 -8.54 0.84 6.23
N ASN A 83 -7.58 0.75 5.29
CA ASN A 83 -7.44 1.61 4.10
C ASN A 83 -7.93 0.87 2.83
N LEU A 84 -8.56 -0.30 2.94
CA LEU A 84 -9.24 -0.91 1.80
C LEU A 84 -10.47 -0.07 1.41
N PRO A 85 -10.77 0.12 0.11
CA PRO A 85 -12.00 0.77 -0.33
C PRO A 85 -13.25 0.11 0.26
N ALA A 86 -14.29 0.89 0.53
CA ALA A 86 -15.53 0.39 1.11
C ALA A 86 -16.12 -0.77 0.28
N GLY A 87 -16.36 -1.91 0.94
CA GLY A 87 -16.85 -3.14 0.30
C GLY A 87 -15.78 -3.99 -0.40
N MET A 88 -14.52 -3.56 -0.46
CA MET A 88 -13.41 -4.36 -1.01
C MET A 88 -12.78 -5.24 0.07
N THR A 89 -12.75 -6.55 -0.16
CA THR A 89 -12.01 -7.51 0.67
C THR A 89 -10.52 -7.51 0.31
N SER A 90 -9.67 -7.96 1.23
CA SER A 90 -8.24 -8.16 0.99
C SER A 90 -7.95 -9.12 -0.18
N SER A 91 -8.75 -10.19 -0.30
CA SER A 91 -8.64 -11.15 -1.42
C SER A 91 -8.96 -10.50 -2.77
N GLN A 92 -10.01 -9.66 -2.84
CA GLN A 92 -10.31 -8.88 -4.04
C GLN A 92 -9.18 -7.91 -4.40
N TYR A 93 -8.62 -7.19 -3.41
CA TYR A 93 -7.50 -6.28 -3.63
C TYR A 93 -6.24 -7.00 -4.14
N MET A 94 -5.88 -8.13 -3.53
CA MET A 94 -4.72 -8.93 -3.94
C MET A 94 -4.87 -9.57 -5.34
N ALA A 95 -6.10 -9.79 -5.79
CA ALA A 95 -6.42 -10.24 -7.14
C ALA A 95 -6.47 -9.11 -8.19
N LEU A 96 -6.16 -7.85 -7.84
CA LEU A 96 -6.07 -6.77 -8.81
C LEU A 96 -4.71 -6.76 -9.53
N PRO A 97 -4.67 -6.35 -10.82
CA PRO A 97 -3.42 -6.02 -11.52
C PRO A 97 -2.59 -4.95 -10.78
N LEU A 98 -1.27 -4.94 -11.00
CA LEU A 98 -0.33 -4.01 -10.36
C LEU A 98 -0.81 -2.56 -10.39
N GLN A 99 -1.20 -2.05 -11.55
CA GLN A 99 -1.64 -0.66 -11.71
C GLN A 99 -2.80 -0.33 -10.78
N GLN A 100 -3.82 -1.20 -10.70
CA GLN A 100 -4.98 -0.98 -9.84
C GLN A 100 -4.63 -1.09 -8.35
N GLN A 101 -3.72 -1.98 -7.95
CA GLN A 101 -3.24 -2.02 -6.56
C GLN A 101 -2.52 -0.72 -6.17
N VAL A 102 -1.69 -0.19 -7.06
CA VAL A 102 -0.96 1.07 -6.88
C VAL A 102 -1.93 2.25 -6.87
N ASP A 103 -2.83 2.37 -7.83
CA ASP A 103 -3.83 3.45 -7.90
C ASP A 103 -4.68 3.54 -6.63
N ILE A 104 -5.12 2.40 -6.10
CA ILE A 104 -5.87 2.33 -4.83
C ILE A 104 -4.96 2.71 -3.65
N TRP A 105 -3.72 2.20 -3.59
CA TRP A 105 -2.79 2.56 -2.52
C TRP A 105 -2.52 4.07 -2.50
N ILE A 106 -2.36 4.71 -3.67
CA ILE A 106 -2.16 6.16 -3.76
C ILE A 106 -3.37 6.92 -3.23
N GLN A 107 -4.58 6.53 -3.63
CA GLN A 107 -5.83 7.16 -3.18
C GLN A 107 -6.10 6.98 -1.66
N GLN A 108 -5.69 5.86 -1.08
CA GLN A 108 -6.06 5.47 0.30
C GLN A 108 -4.94 5.66 1.34
N ALA A 109 -3.67 5.67 0.91
CA ALA A 109 -2.50 5.67 1.78
C ALA A 109 -1.32 6.52 1.26
N GLY A 110 -1.46 7.15 0.09
CA GLY A 110 -0.37 7.87 -0.56
C GLY A 110 0.23 8.99 0.31
N PRO A 111 1.54 9.30 0.14
CA PRO A 111 2.28 10.24 1.00
C PRO A 111 1.73 11.67 1.02
N SER A 112 0.92 12.06 0.04
CA SER A 112 0.21 13.36 -0.01
C SER A 112 -0.73 13.59 1.19
N SER A 113 -1.07 12.56 1.95
CA SER A 113 -1.96 12.63 3.12
C SER A 113 -1.23 12.80 4.48
N GLN A 114 0.10 12.86 4.50
CA GLN A 114 0.87 12.45 5.69
C GLN A 114 1.44 13.56 6.58
N GLY A 115 1.03 14.81 6.32
CA GLY A 115 1.23 15.93 7.24
C GLY A 115 2.68 16.44 7.35
N GLY A 116 2.88 17.35 8.31
CA GLY A 116 4.09 18.16 8.41
C GLY A 116 5.39 17.38 8.58
N ALA A 117 5.40 16.35 9.45
CA ALA A 117 6.62 15.58 9.72
C ALA A 117 7.13 14.83 8.48
N PHE A 118 6.23 14.26 7.67
CA PHE A 118 6.61 13.66 6.39
C PHE A 118 7.16 14.71 5.43
N ASN A 119 6.50 15.87 5.30
CA ASN A 119 6.97 16.94 4.43
C ASN A 119 8.38 17.43 4.80
N THR A 120 8.69 17.53 6.11
CA THR A 120 10.04 17.83 6.59
C THR A 120 11.04 16.73 6.22
N VAL A 121 10.80 15.47 6.62
CA VAL A 121 11.73 14.36 6.31
C VAL A 121 11.95 14.18 4.80
N ASN A 122 10.91 14.38 3.99
CA ASN A 122 11.00 14.30 2.53
C ASN A 122 11.74 15.50 1.91
N GLY A 123 11.58 16.71 2.46
CA GLY A 123 12.35 17.89 2.06
C GLY A 123 13.83 17.82 2.44
N ASP A 124 14.13 17.14 3.55
CA ASP A 124 15.49 16.94 4.07
C ASP A 124 16.26 15.78 3.40
N VAL A 125 15.68 15.05 2.44
CA VAL A 125 16.36 13.93 1.75
C VAL A 125 17.67 14.38 1.08
N GLY A 126 18.76 13.68 1.39
CA GLY A 126 20.11 14.04 0.96
C GLY A 126 20.87 14.95 1.94
N SER A 127 20.21 15.43 3.00
CA SER A 127 20.84 16.19 4.10
C SER A 127 21.14 15.31 5.31
N SER A 128 21.40 15.92 6.48
CA SER A 128 21.57 15.19 7.75
C SER A 128 21.06 15.99 8.94
N ILE A 129 20.30 15.34 9.82
CA ILE A 129 19.84 15.90 11.10
C ILE A 129 20.82 15.45 12.19
N LYS A 130 21.58 16.38 12.76
CA LYS A 130 22.57 16.11 13.84
C LYS A 130 23.54 14.94 13.50
N GLY A 131 23.92 14.82 12.23
CA GLY A 131 24.81 13.77 11.72
C GLY A 131 24.13 12.47 11.31
N TYR A 132 22.82 12.30 11.53
CA TYR A 132 22.05 11.20 10.96
C TYR A 132 21.62 11.54 9.51
N PRO A 133 22.00 10.73 8.50
CA PRO A 133 21.67 11.01 7.11
C PRO A 133 20.18 10.76 6.82
N ILE A 134 19.50 11.76 6.26
CA ILE A 134 18.10 11.62 5.84
C ILE A 134 18.10 11.08 4.40
N THR A 135 17.60 9.85 4.25
CA THR A 135 17.60 9.11 2.99
C THR A 135 16.18 8.99 2.43
N SER A 136 16.06 8.63 1.15
CA SER A 136 14.77 8.31 0.53
C SER A 136 14.05 7.19 1.29
N GLY A 137 14.80 6.19 1.80
CA GLY A 137 14.28 5.16 2.69
C GLY A 137 13.75 5.72 4.01
N THR A 138 14.44 6.70 4.63
CA THR A 138 13.96 7.38 5.84
C THR A 138 12.61 8.08 5.59
N ALA A 139 12.47 8.77 4.45
CA ALA A 139 11.20 9.41 4.05
C ALA A 139 10.09 8.39 3.77
N ALA A 140 10.41 7.27 3.11
CA ALA A 140 9.47 6.19 2.89
C ALA A 140 9.01 5.54 4.22
N ALA A 141 9.92 5.24 5.15
CA ALA A 141 9.57 4.67 6.44
C ALA A 141 8.71 5.63 7.29
N CYS A 142 9.02 6.93 7.26
CA CYS A 142 8.18 7.97 7.84
C CYS A 142 6.74 7.91 7.30
N ALA A 143 6.57 7.81 5.98
CA ALA A 143 5.26 7.69 5.37
C ALA A 143 4.58 6.32 5.63
N GLN A 144 5.31 5.22 5.82
CA GLN A 144 4.68 3.95 6.12
C GLN A 144 4.22 3.82 7.57
N PHE A 145 4.90 4.47 8.51
CA PHE A 145 4.52 4.48 9.92
C PHE A 145 3.51 5.59 10.27
N GLY A 146 3.35 6.57 9.38
CA GLY A 146 2.38 7.66 9.50
C GLY A 146 2.79 8.74 10.49
N ALA A 147 1.99 9.82 10.49
CA ALA A 147 2.32 11.08 11.16
C ALA A 147 2.69 10.96 12.66
N LEU A 148 2.04 10.07 13.42
CA LEU A 148 2.31 9.92 14.86
C LEU A 148 3.74 9.41 15.13
N ILE A 149 4.13 8.29 14.53
CA ILE A 149 5.45 7.71 14.74
C ILE A 149 6.51 8.60 14.07
N CYS A 150 6.28 9.04 12.84
CA CYS A 150 7.26 9.88 12.14
C CYS A 150 7.53 11.21 12.86
N SER A 151 6.51 11.90 13.40
CA SER A 151 6.72 13.15 14.14
C SER A 151 7.54 12.95 15.42
N LYS A 152 7.33 11.85 16.16
CA LYS A 152 8.12 11.53 17.36
C LYS A 152 9.55 11.12 17.02
N ASP A 153 9.75 10.36 15.95
CA ASP A 153 11.09 9.97 15.50
C ASP A 153 11.89 11.16 15.00
N LEU A 154 11.25 12.04 14.22
CA LEU A 154 11.82 13.31 13.78
C LEU A 154 12.15 14.22 14.97
N ALA A 155 11.29 14.28 16.00
CA ALA A 155 11.58 15.02 17.22
C ALA A 155 12.76 14.42 18.00
N SER A 156 12.87 13.08 18.05
CA SER A 156 13.99 12.38 18.69
C SER A 156 15.31 12.63 17.94
N LEU A 157 15.29 12.56 16.61
CA LEU A 157 16.42 12.92 15.74
C LEU A 157 16.86 14.37 15.96
N ASN A 158 15.92 15.31 15.92
CA ASN A 158 16.19 16.73 16.18
C ASN A 158 16.73 17.00 17.59
N THR A 159 16.40 16.15 18.57
CA THR A 159 16.87 16.30 19.96
C THR A 159 18.23 15.65 20.17
N THR A 160 18.40 14.39 19.74
CA THR A 160 19.52 13.51 20.13
C THR A 160 20.46 13.12 18.99
N GLY A 161 20.07 13.35 17.73
CA GLY A 161 20.74 12.77 16.55
C GLY A 161 20.44 11.29 16.32
N GLN A 162 19.50 10.70 17.05
CA GLN A 162 19.10 9.30 16.95
C GLN A 162 17.57 9.16 16.94
N CYS A 163 17.05 8.20 16.18
CA CYS A 163 15.67 7.75 16.39
C CYS A 163 15.55 6.95 17.71
N PRO A 164 14.33 6.79 18.24
CA PRO A 164 14.06 5.85 19.33
C PRO A 164 14.43 4.41 18.95
N SER A 165 14.65 3.60 19.99
CA SER A 165 14.80 2.14 19.88
C SER A 165 14.33 1.48 21.17
N GLN A 166 14.15 0.15 21.18
CA GLN A 166 13.71 -0.58 22.38
C GLN A 166 14.58 -0.32 23.63
N GLY A 167 15.88 -0.02 23.45
CA GLY A 167 16.80 0.35 24.54
C GLY A 167 16.95 1.85 24.79
N ASN A 168 16.34 2.71 23.97
CA ASN A 168 16.47 4.17 24.05
C ASN A 168 15.12 4.85 23.73
N GLY A 169 14.26 5.01 24.74
CA GLY A 169 13.01 5.77 24.65
C GLY A 169 11.92 5.20 23.72
N GLY A 170 12.09 3.97 23.22
CA GLY A 170 11.18 3.33 22.28
C GLY A 170 9.90 2.77 22.91
N VAL A 171 8.77 3.10 22.29
CA VAL A 171 7.41 2.70 22.65
C VAL A 171 6.76 2.09 21.42
N ARG A 172 6.66 0.75 21.41
CA ARG A 172 6.05 -0.05 20.34
C ARG A 172 4.61 0.37 20.05
N ALA A 173 4.22 0.37 18.78
CA ALA A 173 2.83 0.49 18.37
C ALA A 173 2.01 -0.72 18.82
N THR A 174 0.95 -0.41 19.57
CA THR A 174 -0.12 -1.29 20.02
C THR A 174 -1.41 -0.48 20.00
N ASN A 175 -2.58 -1.11 20.07
CA ASN A 175 -3.85 -0.37 20.07
C ASN A 175 -3.89 0.69 21.18
N GLY A 176 -3.37 0.39 22.38
CA GLY A 176 -3.32 1.34 23.50
C GLY A 176 -2.30 2.47 23.30
N THR A 177 -1.09 2.18 22.82
CA THR A 177 -0.04 3.21 22.62
C THR A 177 -0.30 4.08 21.39
N LEU A 178 -1.02 3.58 20.39
CA LEU A 178 -1.54 4.38 19.27
C LEU A 178 -2.69 5.28 19.72
N ALA A 179 -3.69 4.73 20.44
CA ALA A 179 -4.83 5.50 20.93
C ALA A 179 -4.41 6.62 21.91
N ASN A 180 -3.41 6.35 22.76
CA ASN A 180 -2.87 7.34 23.69
C ASN A 180 -1.82 8.26 23.06
N GLY A 181 -1.53 8.14 21.76
CA GLY A 181 -0.56 8.98 21.06
C GLY A 181 0.88 8.86 21.61
N THR A 182 1.28 7.72 22.19
CA THR A 182 2.60 7.52 22.80
C THR A 182 3.57 6.69 21.95
N ALA A 183 3.07 5.91 20.99
CA ALA A 183 3.91 5.07 20.13
C ALA A 183 4.89 5.90 19.26
N ASN A 184 6.16 5.52 19.30
CA ASN A 184 7.25 6.05 18.45
C ASN A 184 8.09 4.90 17.82
N LEU A 185 7.57 3.67 17.83
CA LEU A 185 8.08 2.55 17.07
C LEU A 185 6.89 1.82 16.46
N ASP A 186 7.10 1.12 15.35
CA ASP A 186 6.07 0.32 14.71
C ASP A 186 5.68 -0.94 15.53
N GLY A 187 4.88 -1.82 14.94
CA GLY A 187 4.51 -3.11 15.52
C GLY A 187 5.71 -4.08 15.69
N ASN A 188 6.85 -3.81 15.07
CA ASN A 188 8.05 -4.66 15.03
C ASN A 188 9.27 -4.00 15.72
N TRP A 189 9.05 -2.99 16.56
CA TRP A 189 10.10 -2.24 17.28
C TRP A 189 11.03 -1.40 16.39
N GLN A 190 10.57 -1.00 15.20
CA GLN A 190 11.32 -0.20 14.25
C GLN A 190 10.94 1.28 14.27
N SER A 191 11.94 2.14 14.09
CA SER A 191 11.79 3.57 13.86
C SER A 191 11.96 3.90 12.37
N ILE A 192 11.64 5.12 11.96
CA ILE A 192 11.88 5.59 10.59
C ILE A 192 13.36 5.47 10.20
N CYS A 193 14.28 5.49 11.18
CA CYS A 193 15.69 5.25 10.95
C CYS A 193 15.97 3.78 10.61
N SER A 194 15.53 2.84 11.45
CA SER A 194 15.87 1.42 11.27
C SER A 194 15.18 0.80 10.07
N TRP A 195 13.88 1.09 9.87
CA TRP A 195 13.16 0.62 8.69
C TRP A 195 13.59 1.38 7.44
N GLY A 196 13.90 2.67 7.57
CA GLY A 196 14.42 3.49 6.48
C GLY A 196 15.73 2.96 5.91
N GLN A 197 16.63 2.42 6.73
CA GLN A 197 17.84 1.73 6.26
C GLN A 197 17.53 0.45 5.47
N VAL A 198 16.51 -0.33 5.87
CA VAL A 198 16.08 -1.52 5.13
C VAL A 198 15.48 -1.14 3.77
N ILE A 199 14.62 -0.12 3.74
CA ILE A 199 14.06 0.40 2.48
C ILE A 199 15.17 0.98 1.60
N GLN A 200 16.09 1.77 2.15
CA GLN A 200 17.18 2.38 1.37
C GLN A 200 18.04 1.32 0.70
N LYS A 201 18.41 0.25 1.44
CA LYS A 201 19.15 -0.88 0.86
C LYS A 201 18.40 -1.56 -0.30
N LYS A 202 17.06 -1.55 -0.30
CA LYS A 202 16.23 -2.07 -1.39
C LYS A 202 16.12 -1.09 -2.55
N ILE A 203 16.10 0.23 -2.29
CA ILE A 203 16.21 1.27 -3.33
C ILE A 203 17.57 1.13 -4.04
N ASP A 204 18.67 1.12 -3.28
CA ASP A 204 20.04 1.04 -3.83
C ASP A 204 20.24 -0.23 -4.66
N ALA A 205 19.80 -1.39 -4.16
CA ALA A 205 19.92 -2.67 -4.84
C ALA A 205 18.99 -2.81 -6.07
N SER A 206 17.99 -1.95 -6.23
CA SER A 206 17.03 -2.06 -7.33
C SER A 206 17.53 -1.51 -8.66
N GLY A 207 18.55 -0.64 -8.64
CA GLY A 207 18.99 0.11 -9.81
C GLY A 207 17.93 1.07 -10.37
N CYS A 208 16.87 1.38 -9.62
CA CYS A 208 15.76 2.19 -10.10
C CYS A 208 16.18 3.65 -10.30
N ASN A 209 15.97 4.13 -11.52
CA ASN A 209 16.21 5.49 -11.94
C ASN A 209 14.92 6.11 -12.50
N ASN A 210 14.54 7.31 -12.02
CA ASN A 210 13.36 8.06 -12.50
C ASN A 210 13.54 8.65 -13.93
N GLY A 211 14.34 8.01 -14.78
CA GLY A 211 14.43 8.33 -16.21
C GLY A 211 13.23 7.77 -16.98
N THR A 212 13.18 8.03 -18.28
CA THR A 212 12.16 7.47 -19.18
C THR A 212 12.28 5.95 -19.28
N GLN A 213 11.54 5.24 -18.42
CA GLN A 213 11.42 3.78 -18.48
C GLN A 213 10.27 3.37 -19.41
N THR A 214 10.49 2.34 -20.23
CA THR A 214 9.44 1.77 -21.08
C THR A 214 8.33 1.13 -20.23
N PRO A 215 7.04 1.26 -20.62
CA PRO A 215 5.92 0.70 -19.87
C PRO A 215 6.07 -0.81 -19.63
N PRO A 216 5.54 -1.33 -18.51
CA PRO A 216 5.79 -2.71 -18.13
C PRO A 216 4.99 -3.65 -19.02
N THR A 217 5.66 -4.49 -19.79
CA THR A 217 5.03 -5.69 -20.35
C THR A 217 4.55 -6.57 -19.19
N GLN A 218 3.28 -6.97 -19.23
CA GLN A 218 2.69 -7.84 -18.23
C GLN A 218 3.51 -9.15 -18.16
N PRO A 219 3.94 -9.60 -16.96
CA PRO A 219 4.76 -10.81 -16.84
C PRO A 219 3.99 -12.02 -17.37
N THR A 220 4.56 -12.69 -18.36
CA THR A 220 3.82 -13.64 -19.23
C THR A 220 3.69 -15.05 -18.66
N ASN A 221 4.38 -15.36 -17.56
CA ASN A 221 4.35 -16.68 -16.93
C ASN A 221 4.40 -16.58 -15.41
N CYS A 222 3.38 -17.12 -14.74
CA CYS A 222 3.48 -17.56 -13.35
C CYS A 222 3.54 -19.10 -13.37
N PRO A 223 4.42 -19.75 -12.58
CA PRO A 223 4.31 -21.20 -12.38
C PRO A 223 2.95 -21.52 -11.75
N SER A 224 2.29 -22.58 -12.22
CA SER A 224 0.99 -23.01 -11.69
C SER A 224 1.08 -23.26 -10.17
N PRO A 225 0.00 -23.01 -9.41
CA PRO A 225 -0.01 -23.24 -7.98
C PRO A 225 0.22 -24.73 -7.70
N THR A 226 1.43 -25.04 -7.21
CA THR A 226 1.71 -26.35 -6.62
C THR A 226 0.94 -26.42 -5.30
N PRO A 227 0.16 -27.49 -5.03
CA PRO A 227 -0.53 -27.62 -3.75
C PRO A 227 0.43 -27.47 -2.58
N ALA A 228 0.10 -26.57 -1.65
CA ALA A 228 0.96 -26.23 -0.53
C ALA A 228 1.17 -27.44 0.39
N THR A 229 2.28 -28.16 0.16
CA THR A 229 2.79 -29.16 1.10
C THR A 229 3.55 -28.40 2.18
N GLY A 230 3.13 -28.53 3.44
CA GLY A 230 3.45 -27.57 4.51
C GLY A 230 4.96 -27.35 4.72
N GLY A 231 5.41 -26.12 4.46
CA GLY A 231 6.73 -25.61 4.82
C GLY A 231 6.59 -24.35 5.68
N LEU A 232 6.82 -24.49 6.98
CA LEU A 232 6.72 -23.39 7.95
C LEU A 232 7.88 -22.39 7.77
N MET A 233 7.57 -21.16 7.37
CA MET A 233 8.43 -20.01 7.67
C MET A 233 7.97 -19.42 9.00
N ALA A 234 8.86 -19.43 9.99
CA ALA A 234 8.49 -19.19 11.40
C ALA A 234 8.30 -17.70 11.72
N GLY A 235 7.35 -17.40 12.63
CA GLY A 235 7.45 -16.20 13.47
C GLY A 235 6.34 -15.15 13.41
N ALA A 236 5.06 -15.53 13.50
CA ALA A 236 4.00 -14.60 13.94
C ALA A 236 2.90 -15.35 14.74
N PRO A 237 2.41 -14.80 15.87
CA PRO A 237 1.45 -15.50 16.74
C PRO A 237 0.01 -15.43 16.20
N THR A 238 -0.70 -16.54 16.34
CA THR A 238 -2.11 -16.71 15.93
C THR A 238 -3.11 -16.34 17.02
N SER A 239 -4.19 -15.66 16.64
CA SER A 239 -5.45 -15.62 17.39
C SER A 239 -6.63 -15.87 16.43
N GLY A 240 -7.39 -16.96 16.60
CA GLY A 240 -8.71 -17.13 15.97
C GLY A 240 -9.76 -16.20 16.61
N THR A 241 -11.06 -16.19 16.28
CA THR A 241 -11.94 -17.05 15.44
C THR A 241 -13.26 -16.23 15.23
N SER A 242 -14.17 -16.40 14.26
CA SER A 242 -14.54 -17.51 13.36
C SER A 242 -15.12 -17.00 12.03
N ALA A 243 -15.61 -17.90 11.16
CA ALA A 243 -16.30 -17.57 9.90
C ALA A 243 -17.79 -17.25 10.05
N ALA A 244 -18.33 -16.46 9.12
CA ALA A 244 -19.75 -16.41 8.77
C ALA A 244 -19.90 -16.25 7.24
N SER A 245 -21.01 -16.75 6.67
CA SER A 245 -21.18 -17.00 5.23
C SER A 245 -22.38 -16.23 4.64
N ALA A 246 -22.34 -16.01 3.32
CA ALA A 246 -23.39 -15.44 2.44
C ALA A 246 -23.63 -13.91 2.60
N ALA A 247 -24.13 -13.17 1.59
CA ALA A 247 -24.69 -13.52 0.27
C ALA A 247 -24.34 -12.41 -0.77
N PRO A 248 -24.57 -12.59 -2.10
CA PRO A 248 -24.22 -11.57 -3.10
C PRO A 248 -25.24 -10.43 -3.18
N LEU A 249 -24.77 -9.19 -3.39
CA LEU A 249 -25.57 -7.99 -3.63
C LEU A 249 -25.03 -7.18 -4.83
N PRO A 250 -25.85 -6.32 -5.46
CA PRO A 250 -25.76 -6.06 -6.90
C PRO A 250 -24.89 -4.86 -7.31
N SER A 251 -24.46 -4.90 -8.58
CA SER A 251 -23.80 -3.81 -9.27
C SER A 251 -24.75 -2.65 -9.57
N THR A 252 -24.55 -1.51 -8.89
CA THR A 252 -24.67 -0.14 -9.45
C THR A 252 -24.09 0.86 -8.46
N ALA A 253 -22.98 1.53 -8.81
CA ALA A 253 -22.46 2.68 -8.08
C ALA A 253 -22.15 3.81 -9.06
N THR A 254 -23.05 4.79 -9.12
CA THR A 254 -22.86 6.03 -9.90
C THR A 254 -21.87 6.95 -9.17
N GLN A 255 -20.92 7.54 -9.88
CA GLN A 255 -20.00 8.53 -9.29
C GLN A 255 -20.77 9.77 -8.78
N PRO A 256 -20.50 10.26 -7.57
CA PRO A 256 -20.76 11.65 -7.20
C PRO A 256 -19.63 12.54 -7.72
N ALA A 257 -19.99 13.70 -8.29
CA ALA A 257 -19.01 14.71 -8.68
C ALA A 257 -18.39 15.38 -7.44
N VAL A 258 -17.06 15.57 -7.45
CA VAL A 258 -16.36 16.27 -6.36
C VAL A 258 -16.48 17.77 -6.58
N ALA A 259 -17.28 18.44 -5.74
CA ALA A 259 -17.25 19.90 -5.65
C ALA A 259 -16.00 20.33 -4.87
N SER A 260 -15.24 21.27 -5.44
CA SER A 260 -14.10 21.88 -4.74
C SER A 260 -14.61 22.88 -3.72
N THR A 261 -14.26 22.68 -2.46
CA THR A 261 -14.36 23.71 -1.41
C THR A 261 -13.05 23.78 -0.66
N ASP A 262 -12.43 24.96 -0.68
CA ASP A 262 -11.30 25.31 0.16
C ASP A 262 -11.63 25.09 1.64
N VAL A 263 -10.76 24.39 2.36
CA VAL A 263 -10.83 24.26 3.82
C VAL A 263 -9.67 25.02 4.43
N VAL A 264 -10.01 26.16 5.03
CA VAL A 264 -9.15 26.92 5.92
C VAL A 264 -8.84 26.05 7.15
N VAL A 265 -7.57 25.66 7.32
CA VAL A 265 -7.12 24.98 8.54
C VAL A 265 -6.88 26.02 9.63
N SER A 266 -7.89 26.20 10.48
CA SER A 266 -7.71 26.90 11.76
C SER A 266 -6.92 26.01 12.72
N ALA A 267 -5.90 26.58 13.36
CA ALA A 267 -5.12 25.87 14.37
C ALA A 267 -5.92 25.73 15.68
N ALA A 268 -6.12 24.50 16.16
CA ALA A 268 -6.53 24.23 17.53
C ALA A 268 -6.12 22.83 18.02
N GLN A 269 -5.25 22.82 19.03
CA GLN A 269 -5.21 21.87 20.14
C GLN A 269 -4.73 20.41 19.93
N ILE A 270 -3.49 20.22 20.41
CA ILE A 270 -2.81 18.99 20.91
C ILE A 270 -2.25 18.05 19.84
#